data_AF-A0A3L7QG41-F1
#
_entry.id   AF-A0A3L7QG41-F1
#
_cell.length_a   1.000
_cell.length_b   1.000
_cell.length_c   1.000
_cell.angle_alpha   90.00
_cell.angle_beta   90.00
_cell.angle_gamma   90.00
#
_symmetry.space_group_name_H-M   'P 1'
#
loop_
_entity.id
_entity.type
_entity.pdbx_description
1 polymer ?
#
loop_
_entity_poly.entity_id
_entity_poly.type
_entity_poly.pdbx_seq_one_letter_code
_entity_poly.pdbx_strand_id
1 'polypeptide(L)'
;MRRIAACTVIVTYLAVLGFGLISHAVGFKSTDHVGMYFLIWDMYCGWSGYELRHHLVAEGASGQYYELTPVPWGEFTPFGSAPRTSYDNSASFTDAIARHVLEHTEHEEITQIILVEEAWSKKYNLPDTLWSRYYEEPKEPRSYYRTRAVLNSHGEFRERFLDWGGWLAYRSITDNPRLQQKMAGRPFLTTEQFGPSSVRPVSHTVIEHE
;
A
#
# COMPACT_ATOMS: atom_id res chain seq x y z
N MET A 1 -26.31 9.28 39.70
CA MET A 1 -26.33 9.75 38.30
C MET A 1 -24.96 9.61 37.62
N ARG A 2 -23.90 10.29 38.08
CA ARG A 2 -22.56 10.21 37.47
C ARG A 2 -21.97 8.78 37.37
N ARG A 3 -22.12 7.95 38.41
CA ARG A 3 -21.66 6.55 38.38
C ARG A 3 -22.40 5.68 37.37
N ILE A 4 -23.72 5.86 37.26
CA ILE A 4 -24.54 5.12 36.30
C ILE A 4 -24.14 5.51 34.88
N ALA A 5 -24.01 6.81 34.61
CA ALA A 5 -23.52 7.31 33.32
C ALA A 5 -22.12 6.75 32.97
N ALA A 6 -21.19 6.74 33.93
CA ALA A 6 -19.86 6.17 33.72
C ALA A 6 -19.92 4.66 33.41
N CYS A 7 -20.69 3.89 34.17
CA CYS A 7 -20.88 2.46 33.90
C CYS A 7 -21.53 2.22 32.54
N THR A 8 -22.54 3.00 32.16
CA THR A 8 -23.18 2.90 30.85
C THR A 8 -22.18 3.15 29.72
N VAL A 9 -21.37 4.20 29.82
CA VAL A 9 -20.32 4.49 28.83
C VAL A 9 -19.33 3.34 28.74
N ILE A 10 -18.81 2.84 29.86
CA ILE A 10 -17.83 1.75 29.89
C ILE A 10 -18.41 0.47 29.28
N VAL A 11 -19.62 0.07 29.69
CA VAL A 11 -20.27 -1.15 29.18
C VAL A 11 -20.56 -1.03 27.68
N THR A 12 -21.03 0.12 27.22
CA THR A 12 -21.30 0.38 25.80
C THR A 12 -20.01 0.31 24.99
N TYR A 13 -18.94 0.94 25.49
CA TYR A 13 -17.62 0.92 24.86
C TYR A 13 -17.05 -0.50 24.74
N LEU A 14 -17.09 -1.28 25.84
CA LEU A 14 -16.63 -2.67 25.85
C LEU A 14 -17.48 -3.58 24.96
N ALA A 15 -18.79 -3.37 24.90
CA ALA A 15 -19.68 -4.14 24.03
C ALA A 15 -19.37 -3.88 22.54
N VAL A 16 -19.14 -2.61 22.17
CA VAL A 16 -18.73 -2.23 20.81
C VAL A 16 -17.36 -2.82 20.45
N LEU A 17 -16.39 -2.79 21.38
CA LEU A 17 -15.10 -3.46 21.22
C LEU A 17 -15.23 -4.97 21.01
N GLY A 18 -16.00 -5.64 21.87
CA GLY A 18 -16.22 -7.09 21.77
C GLY A 18 -16.92 -7.50 20.48
N PHE A 19 -17.91 -6.71 20.04
CA PHE A 19 -18.58 -6.92 18.76
C PHE A 19 -17.62 -6.79 17.57
N GLY A 20 -16.76 -5.76 17.59
CA GLY A 20 -15.73 -5.57 16.58
C GLY A 20 -14.74 -6.74 16.50
N LEU A 21 -14.28 -7.22 17.66
CA LEU A 21 -13.40 -8.40 17.74
C LEU A 21 -14.05 -9.66 17.18
N ILE A 22 -15.30 -9.95 17.56
CA ILE A 22 -16.03 -11.12 17.08
C ILE A 22 -16.25 -11.04 15.57
N SER A 23 -16.66 -9.87 15.07
CA SER A 23 -16.89 -9.62 13.63
C SER A 23 -15.63 -9.91 12.81
N HIS A 24 -14.46 -9.46 13.27
CA HIS A 24 -13.17 -9.81 12.67
C HIS A 24 -12.84 -11.30 12.76
N ALA A 25 -13.04 -11.92 13.93
CA ALA A 25 -12.73 -13.33 14.15
C ALA A 25 -13.55 -14.27 13.24
N VAL A 26 -14.78 -13.88 12.90
CA VAL A 26 -15.68 -14.69 12.06
C VAL A 26 -15.77 -14.20 10.60
N GLY A 27 -15.00 -13.17 10.22
CA GLY A 27 -15.02 -12.60 8.87
C GLY A 27 -16.32 -11.88 8.49
N PHE A 28 -17.16 -11.52 9.47
CA PHE A 28 -18.39 -10.79 9.22
C PHE A 28 -18.11 -9.29 9.11
N LYS A 29 -18.38 -8.70 7.94
CA LYS A 29 -18.18 -7.25 7.69
C LYS A 29 -16.79 -6.73 8.11
N SER A 30 -15.75 -7.53 7.91
CA SER A 30 -14.37 -7.22 8.30
C SER A 30 -13.77 -5.96 7.64
N THR A 31 -14.47 -5.39 6.65
CA THR A 31 -14.08 -4.19 5.90
C THR A 31 -14.97 -2.97 6.19
N ASP A 32 -16.00 -3.10 7.04
CA ASP A 32 -16.98 -2.05 7.31
C ASP A 32 -16.49 -1.17 8.49
N HIS A 33 -15.55 -0.28 8.19
CA HIS A 33 -14.69 0.34 9.20
C HIS A 33 -15.25 1.60 9.86
N VAL A 34 -16.38 2.18 9.42
CA VAL A 34 -16.79 3.54 9.88
C VAL A 34 -16.97 3.60 11.40
N GLY A 35 -17.72 2.68 12.01
CA GLY A 35 -17.90 2.67 13.46
C GLY A 35 -16.66 2.27 14.25
N MET A 36 -15.82 1.38 13.69
CA MET A 36 -14.57 0.96 14.33
C MET A 36 -13.50 2.05 14.28
N TYR A 37 -13.41 2.81 13.19
CA TYR A 37 -12.44 3.89 12.99
C TYR A 37 -12.61 5.00 14.05
N PHE A 38 -13.86 5.41 14.32
CA PHE A 38 -14.14 6.54 15.21
C PHE A 38 -14.20 6.19 16.70
N LEU A 39 -14.52 4.94 17.06
CA LEU A 39 -14.69 4.54 18.47
C LEU A 39 -13.56 3.67 19.01
N ILE A 40 -12.92 2.86 18.16
CA ILE A 40 -11.96 1.83 18.58
C ILE A 40 -10.53 2.17 18.12
N TRP A 41 -10.39 2.75 16.93
CA TRP A 41 -9.13 2.85 16.20
C TRP A 41 -8.35 4.15 16.38
N ASP A 42 -8.72 4.99 17.34
CA ASP A 42 -7.91 6.16 17.75
C ASP A 42 -6.48 5.77 18.17
N MET A 43 -6.24 4.49 18.51
CA MET A 43 -4.91 3.98 18.90
C MET A 43 -4.05 3.41 17.75
N TYR A 44 -4.59 3.23 16.55
CA TYR A 44 -3.83 2.72 15.41
C TYR A 44 -4.11 3.56 14.18
N CYS A 45 -3.67 4.82 14.21
CA CYS A 45 -3.47 5.56 12.98
C CYS A 45 -2.61 4.68 12.07
N GLY A 46 -3.04 4.44 10.82
CA GLY A 46 -2.29 3.68 9.83
C GLY A 46 -0.90 4.29 9.61
N TRP A 47 0.04 3.97 10.49
CA TRP A 47 1.34 4.59 10.55
C TRP A 47 2.32 3.66 9.86
N SER A 48 2.19 3.61 8.54
CA SER A 48 3.34 3.21 7.74
C SER A 48 4.41 4.28 7.90
N GLY A 49 5.65 3.87 8.22
CA GLY A 49 6.84 4.71 8.15
C GLY A 49 7.24 5.08 6.72
N TYR A 50 6.48 4.59 5.74
CA TYR A 50 6.63 4.85 4.32
C TYR A 50 5.42 5.58 3.75
N GLU A 51 5.69 6.54 2.88
CA GLU A 51 4.73 7.12 1.96
C GLU A 51 4.76 6.31 0.66
N LEU A 52 3.61 6.21 0.00
CA LEU A 52 3.46 5.46 -1.25
C LEU A 52 2.92 6.38 -2.33
N ARG A 53 3.36 6.16 -3.57
CA ARG A 53 2.81 6.77 -4.77
C ARG A 53 2.69 5.72 -5.86
N HIS A 54 1.60 5.78 -6.59
CA HIS A 54 1.36 4.92 -7.74
C HIS A 54 1.68 5.64 -9.04
N HIS A 55 2.40 4.94 -9.90
CA HIS A 55 2.73 5.34 -11.26
C HIS A 55 2.14 4.31 -12.22
N LEU A 56 1.37 4.77 -13.19
CA LEU A 56 0.83 3.93 -14.24
C LEU A 56 1.59 4.15 -15.53
N VAL A 57 2.09 3.07 -16.10
CA VAL A 57 2.85 3.07 -17.35
C VAL A 57 2.22 2.05 -18.30
N ALA A 58 1.81 2.48 -19.49
CA ALA A 58 1.34 1.60 -20.55
C ALA A 58 2.48 1.24 -21.51
N GLU A 59 2.50 0.00 -21.99
CA GLU A 59 3.42 -0.46 -23.03
C GLU A 59 2.66 -0.63 -24.34
N GLY A 60 3.08 0.09 -25.37
CA GLY A 60 2.50 -0.01 -26.71
C GLY A 60 3.05 -1.20 -27.51
N ALA A 61 2.38 -1.52 -28.62
CA ALA A 61 2.75 -2.63 -29.50
C ALA A 61 4.16 -2.46 -30.12
N SER A 62 4.66 -1.23 -30.24
CA SER A 62 6.02 -0.94 -30.66
C SER A 62 7.10 -1.15 -29.58
N GLY A 63 6.69 -1.44 -28.33
CA GLY A 63 7.57 -1.49 -27.15
C GLY A 63 7.88 -0.12 -26.54
N GLN A 64 7.21 0.95 -27.00
CA GLN A 64 7.29 2.26 -26.36
C GLN A 64 6.47 2.28 -25.07
N TYR A 65 6.95 3.04 -24.08
CA TYR A 65 6.29 3.20 -22.80
C TYR A 65 5.64 4.59 -22.70
N TYR A 66 4.40 4.62 -22.24
CA TYR A 66 3.59 5.82 -22.08
C TYR A 66 3.21 5.99 -20.60
N GLU A 67 3.51 7.15 -20.05
CA GLU A 67 3.11 7.49 -18.68
C GLU A 67 1.62 7.88 -18.66
N LEU A 68 0.81 7.20 -17.85
CA LEU A 68 -0.63 7.47 -17.70
C LEU A 68 -0.94 8.35 -16.47
N THR A 69 0.02 8.46 -15.55
CA THR A 69 -0.07 9.33 -14.36
C THR A 69 1.17 10.18 -14.24
N PRO A 70 1.07 11.52 -14.12
CA PRO A 70 -0.17 12.29 -13.93
C PRO A 70 -1.09 12.26 -15.16
N VAL A 71 -2.39 12.36 -14.92
CA VAL A 71 -3.39 12.35 -16.00
C VAL A 71 -3.23 13.60 -16.89
N PRO A 72 -3.47 13.50 -18.20
CA PRO A 72 -3.11 14.55 -19.17
C PRO A 72 -3.92 15.84 -19.02
N TRP A 73 -5.10 15.77 -18.40
CA TRP A 73 -5.96 16.93 -18.10
C TRP A 73 -5.65 17.57 -16.73
N GLY A 74 -4.61 17.12 -16.04
CA GLY A 74 -4.17 17.68 -14.76
C GLY A 74 -4.82 17.03 -13.53
N GLU A 75 -4.21 17.29 -12.37
CA GLU A 75 -4.56 16.65 -11.11
C GLU A 75 -5.67 17.38 -10.35
N PHE A 76 -6.58 16.61 -9.75
CA PHE A 76 -7.60 17.13 -8.84
C PHE A 76 -7.12 17.10 -7.39
N THR A 77 -7.01 18.25 -6.73
CA THR A 77 -6.53 18.40 -5.35
C THR A 77 -7.65 18.92 -4.43
N PRO A 78 -8.58 18.07 -3.95
CA PRO A 78 -9.71 18.52 -3.16
C PRO A 78 -9.31 19.08 -1.79
N PHE A 79 -8.21 18.54 -1.23
CA PHE A 79 -7.72 18.91 0.10
C PHE A 79 -6.20 19.10 0.04
N GLY A 80 -5.75 20.34 0.25
CA GLY A 80 -4.33 20.68 0.28
C GLY A 80 -3.64 20.55 -1.08
N SER A 81 -2.33 20.22 -1.05
CA SER A 81 -1.47 20.16 -2.23
C SER A 81 -1.31 18.76 -2.83
N ALA A 82 -1.80 17.72 -2.15
CA ALA A 82 -1.66 16.34 -2.63
C ALA A 82 -2.75 16.00 -3.67
N PRO A 83 -2.38 15.44 -4.83
CA PRO A 83 -3.34 15.08 -5.87
C PRO A 83 -4.21 13.88 -5.45
N ARG A 84 -5.41 13.76 -6.04
CA ARG A 84 -6.37 12.69 -5.73
C ARG A 84 -5.77 11.30 -5.87
N THR A 85 -4.88 11.14 -6.86
CA THR A 85 -4.13 9.91 -7.15
C THR A 85 -3.23 9.47 -5.99
N SER A 86 -2.68 10.41 -5.21
CA SER A 86 -1.86 10.11 -4.03
C SER A 86 -2.65 9.56 -2.84
N TYR A 87 -3.98 9.64 -2.85
CA TYR A 87 -4.81 9.04 -1.81
C TYR A 87 -5.23 7.60 -2.14
N ASP A 88 -4.90 7.07 -3.33
CA ASP A 88 -5.24 5.70 -3.74
C ASP A 88 -4.16 4.69 -3.31
N ASN A 89 -3.82 4.64 -2.02
CA ASN A 89 -2.79 3.75 -1.49
C ASN A 89 -3.08 2.25 -1.73
N SER A 90 -4.35 1.88 -1.89
CA SER A 90 -4.75 0.49 -2.15
C SER A 90 -4.80 0.13 -3.64
N ALA A 91 -4.47 1.07 -4.54
CA ALA A 91 -4.60 0.89 -5.99
C ALA A 91 -6.03 0.46 -6.40
N SER A 92 -7.04 1.03 -5.73
CA SER A 92 -8.45 0.68 -5.91
C SER A 92 -9.06 1.30 -7.16
N PHE A 93 -8.48 2.38 -7.69
CA PHE A 93 -9.01 3.12 -8.84
C PHE A 93 -8.08 3.06 -10.06
N THR A 94 -7.05 2.22 -9.99
CA THR A 94 -6.03 2.09 -11.03
C THR A 94 -6.61 1.71 -12.40
N ASP A 95 -7.54 0.76 -12.44
CA ASP A 95 -8.19 0.31 -13.69
C ASP A 95 -8.99 1.45 -14.34
N ALA A 96 -9.72 2.21 -13.52
CA ALA A 96 -10.56 3.30 -13.98
C ALA A 96 -9.70 4.44 -14.52
N ILE A 97 -8.63 4.82 -13.82
CA ILE A 97 -7.68 5.85 -14.27
C ILE A 97 -7.08 5.42 -15.61
N ALA A 98 -6.57 4.20 -15.69
CA ALA A 98 -5.92 3.70 -16.90
C ALA A 98 -6.87 3.68 -18.11
N ARG A 99 -8.08 3.12 -17.97
CA ARG A 99 -9.10 3.15 -19.03
C ARG A 99 -9.45 4.57 -19.45
N HIS A 100 -9.71 5.45 -18.49
CA HIS A 100 -10.11 6.82 -18.81
C HIS A 100 -9.01 7.55 -19.59
N VAL A 101 -7.73 7.38 -19.23
CA VAL A 101 -6.63 7.99 -19.97
C VAL A 101 -6.55 7.43 -21.39
N LEU A 102 -6.56 6.11 -21.54
CA LEU A 102 -6.44 5.46 -22.86
C LEU A 102 -7.65 5.76 -23.77
N GLU A 103 -8.86 5.82 -23.23
CA GLU A 103 -10.06 6.16 -24.01
C GLU A 103 -10.06 7.61 -24.53
N HIS A 104 -9.31 8.51 -23.90
CA HIS A 104 -9.34 9.95 -24.17
C HIS A 104 -8.00 10.51 -24.66
N THR A 105 -7.05 9.65 -25.03
CA THR A 105 -5.77 10.06 -25.59
C THR A 105 -5.46 9.30 -26.88
N GLU A 106 -4.64 9.90 -27.74
CA GLU A 106 -4.13 9.21 -28.93
C GLU A 106 -2.86 8.46 -28.56
N HIS A 107 -2.86 7.16 -28.84
CA HIS A 107 -1.72 6.28 -28.65
C HIS A 107 -1.82 5.10 -29.61
N GLU A 108 -0.73 4.36 -29.77
CA GLU A 108 -0.76 3.08 -30.47
C GLU A 108 -1.55 2.01 -29.69
N GLU A 109 -1.73 0.82 -30.25
CA GLU A 109 -2.33 -0.28 -29.51
C GLU A 109 -1.52 -0.60 -28.25
N ILE A 110 -2.17 -0.55 -27.08
CA ILE A 110 -1.54 -0.90 -25.81
C ILE A 110 -1.59 -2.41 -25.62
N THR A 111 -0.48 -2.99 -25.18
CA THR A 111 -0.34 -4.43 -24.91
C THR A 111 -0.60 -4.75 -23.44
N GLN A 112 -0.06 -3.92 -22.54
CA GLN A 112 -0.20 -4.07 -21.10
C GLN A 112 -0.03 -2.73 -20.38
N ILE A 113 -0.50 -2.70 -19.14
CA ILE A 113 -0.40 -1.54 -18.25
C ILE A 113 0.26 -2.02 -16.96
N ILE A 114 1.30 -1.34 -16.55
CA ILE A 114 2.12 -1.68 -15.39
C ILE A 114 1.83 -0.63 -14.32
N LEU A 115 1.36 -1.09 -13.16
CA LEU A 115 1.27 -0.28 -11.96
C LEU A 115 2.59 -0.42 -11.20
N VAL A 116 3.34 0.67 -11.11
CA VAL A 116 4.56 0.79 -10.32
C VAL A 116 4.24 1.52 -9.04
N GLU A 117 4.59 0.92 -7.91
CA GLU A 117 4.54 1.53 -6.59
C GLU A 117 5.92 2.12 -6.28
N GLU A 118 5.93 3.41 -5.99
CA GLU A 118 7.05 4.15 -5.42
C GLU A 118 6.84 4.27 -3.91
N ALA A 119 7.84 3.87 -3.12
CA ALA A 119 7.83 3.95 -1.67
C ALA A 119 9.05 4.71 -1.15
N TRP A 120 8.85 5.64 -0.21
CA TRP A 120 9.94 6.35 0.46
C TRP A 120 9.64 6.56 1.93
N SER A 121 10.67 6.78 2.75
CA SER A 121 10.46 7.02 4.18
C SER A 121 9.78 8.37 4.43
N LYS A 122 8.71 8.37 5.22
CA LYS A 122 7.97 9.59 5.60
C LYS A 122 8.81 10.62 6.32
N LYS A 123 9.95 10.24 6.90
CA LYS A 123 10.88 11.21 7.52
C LYS A 123 11.27 12.32 6.52
N TYR A 124 11.36 11.98 5.23
CA TYR A 124 11.70 12.93 4.17
C TYR A 124 10.54 13.85 3.77
N ASN A 125 9.32 13.64 4.30
CA ASN A 125 8.20 14.56 4.10
C ASN A 125 8.29 15.79 5.01
N LEU A 126 9.23 15.82 5.97
CA LEU A 126 9.46 16.98 6.83
C LEU A 126 9.86 18.19 5.98
N PRO A 127 9.23 19.37 6.16
CA PRO A 127 9.69 20.61 5.55
C PRO A 127 11.16 20.88 5.80
N ASP A 128 11.86 21.49 4.84
CA ASP A 128 13.32 21.66 4.90
C ASP A 128 13.75 22.49 6.11
N THR A 129 12.94 23.46 6.53
CA THR A 129 13.14 24.26 7.76
C THR A 129 13.10 23.42 9.04
N LEU A 130 12.28 22.37 9.07
CA LEU A 130 12.24 21.42 10.18
C LEU A 130 13.38 20.41 10.07
N TRP A 131 13.69 19.95 8.86
CA TRP A 131 14.82 19.03 8.63
C TRP A 131 16.12 19.64 9.15
N SER A 132 16.46 20.86 8.73
CA SER A 132 17.69 21.56 9.15
C SER A 132 17.77 21.84 10.64
N ARG A 133 16.64 21.82 11.36
CA ARG A 133 16.59 21.98 12.81
C ARG A 133 16.91 20.68 13.55
N TYR A 134 16.55 19.53 12.99
CA TYR A 134 16.68 18.23 13.62
C TYR A 134 17.90 17.43 13.14
N TYR A 135 18.41 17.72 11.95
CA TYR A 135 19.46 16.94 11.29
C TYR A 135 20.54 17.87 10.74
N GLU A 136 21.81 17.48 10.92
CA GLU A 136 22.97 18.16 10.33
C GLU A 136 23.24 17.69 8.89
N GLU A 137 22.73 16.52 8.52
CA GLU A 137 22.88 15.93 7.18
C GLU A 137 21.94 16.58 6.14
N PRO A 138 22.36 16.64 4.86
CA PRO A 138 21.48 17.07 3.79
C PRO A 138 20.28 16.13 3.65
N LYS A 139 19.14 16.71 3.29
CA LYS A 139 17.90 15.96 3.07
C LYS A 139 17.94 15.28 1.70
N GLU A 140 18.31 14.01 1.68
CA GLU A 140 18.40 13.21 0.45
C GLU A 140 17.36 12.08 0.46
N PRO A 141 16.14 12.32 -0.10
CA PRO A 141 15.12 11.28 -0.17
C PRO A 141 15.57 10.14 -1.08
N ARG A 142 15.26 8.91 -0.66
CA ARG A 142 15.44 7.71 -1.47
C ARG A 142 14.11 7.01 -1.65
N SER A 143 13.75 6.81 -2.91
CA SER A 143 12.56 6.09 -3.32
C SER A 143 12.92 4.68 -3.79
N TYR A 144 12.06 3.73 -3.45
CA TYR A 144 12.10 2.36 -3.93
C TYR A 144 10.95 2.16 -4.90
N TYR A 145 11.21 1.55 -6.06
CA TYR A 145 10.20 1.30 -7.09
C TYR A 145 9.99 -0.20 -7.24
N ARG A 146 8.73 -0.59 -7.38
CA ARG A 146 8.35 -2.00 -7.56
C ARG A 146 7.05 -2.15 -8.34
N THR A 147 6.97 -3.16 -9.18
CA THR A 147 5.71 -3.55 -9.82
C THR A 147 4.71 -4.04 -8.78
N ARG A 148 3.58 -3.34 -8.68
CA ARG A 148 2.46 -3.64 -7.78
C ARG A 148 1.41 -4.51 -8.47
N ALA A 149 1.18 -4.27 -9.75
CA ALA A 149 0.25 -5.03 -10.58
C ALA A 149 0.57 -4.89 -12.07
N VAL A 150 0.11 -5.87 -12.85
CA VAL A 150 0.09 -5.81 -14.32
C VAL A 150 -1.35 -6.00 -14.77
N LEU A 151 -1.81 -5.11 -15.63
CA LEU A 151 -3.13 -5.10 -16.22
C LEU A 151 -3.02 -5.32 -17.73
N ASN A 152 -4.07 -5.85 -18.34
CA ASN A 152 -4.18 -5.90 -19.78
C ASN A 152 -4.51 -4.51 -20.37
N SER A 153 -4.59 -4.42 -21.69
CA SER A 153 -4.96 -3.21 -22.43
C SER A 153 -6.33 -2.64 -22.09
N HIS A 154 -7.22 -3.44 -21.48
CA HIS A 154 -8.55 -3.02 -21.06
C HIS A 154 -8.62 -2.61 -19.58
N GLY A 155 -7.49 -2.62 -18.87
CA GLY A 155 -7.43 -2.30 -17.43
C GLY A 155 -7.88 -3.43 -16.51
N GLU A 156 -7.91 -4.68 -16.97
CA GLU A 156 -8.20 -5.83 -16.12
C GLU A 156 -6.89 -6.38 -15.53
N PHE A 157 -6.89 -6.67 -14.22
CA PHE A 157 -5.72 -7.22 -13.53
C PHE A 157 -5.37 -8.63 -14.03
N ARG A 158 -4.16 -8.78 -14.58
CA ARG A 158 -3.54 -10.09 -14.87
C ARG A 158 -2.76 -10.60 -13.67
N GLU A 159 -1.98 -9.71 -13.06
CA GLU A 159 -1.15 -10.04 -11.91
C GLU A 159 -1.28 -8.94 -10.85
N ARG A 160 -1.34 -9.35 -9.58
CA ARG A 160 -1.29 -8.46 -8.42
C ARG A 160 -0.31 -9.03 -7.41
N PHE A 161 0.58 -8.17 -6.93
CA PHE A 161 1.56 -8.54 -5.91
C PHE A 161 1.07 -8.08 -4.53
N LEU A 162 1.91 -8.17 -3.49
CA LEU A 162 1.65 -7.49 -2.20
C LEU A 162 1.95 -5.98 -2.34
N ASP A 163 1.39 -5.10 -1.50
CA ASP A 163 1.89 -3.70 -1.47
C ASP A 163 3.25 -3.67 -0.79
N TRP A 164 3.83 -2.48 -0.70
CA TRP A 164 5.09 -2.27 -0.01
C TRP A 164 5.03 -2.78 1.44
N GLY A 165 3.93 -2.49 2.14
CA GLY A 165 3.73 -2.88 3.54
C GLY A 165 3.67 -4.39 3.71
N GLY A 166 2.81 -5.05 2.95
CA GLY A 166 2.66 -6.50 2.93
C GLY A 166 3.94 -7.21 2.46
N TRP A 167 4.66 -6.63 1.50
CA TRP A 167 5.95 -7.16 1.07
C TRP A 167 7.03 -7.06 2.15
N LEU A 168 7.13 -5.93 2.85
CA LEU A 168 8.03 -5.77 3.99
C LEU A 168 7.67 -6.73 5.14
N ALA A 169 6.38 -6.87 5.44
CA ALA A 169 5.90 -7.81 6.45
C ALA A 169 6.25 -9.24 6.06
N TYR A 170 5.99 -9.64 4.82
CA TYR A 170 6.39 -10.95 4.28
C TYR A 170 7.90 -11.18 4.40
N ARG A 171 8.72 -10.25 3.90
CA ARG A 171 10.19 -10.29 3.97
C ARG A 171 10.69 -10.42 5.41
N SER A 172 10.11 -9.68 6.34
CA SER A 172 10.52 -9.72 7.75
C SER A 172 10.35 -11.11 8.39
N ILE A 173 9.39 -11.89 7.87
CA ILE A 173 9.13 -13.27 8.29
C ILE A 173 10.04 -14.24 7.53
N THR A 174 10.12 -14.13 6.20
CA THR A 174 10.88 -15.05 5.35
C THR A 174 12.38 -14.96 5.54
N ASP A 175 12.90 -13.75 5.70
CA ASP A 175 14.34 -13.49 5.75
C ASP A 175 14.89 -13.70 7.18
N ASN A 176 14.02 -14.01 8.15
CA ASN A 176 14.40 -14.27 9.54
C ASN A 176 14.43 -15.78 9.84
N PRO A 177 15.62 -16.42 9.84
CA PRO A 177 15.72 -17.86 10.05
C PRO A 177 15.22 -18.31 11.41
N ARG A 178 15.27 -17.45 12.44
CA ARG A 178 14.75 -17.75 13.78
C ARG A 178 13.23 -17.82 13.80
N LEU A 179 12.56 -16.96 13.02
CA LEU A 179 11.11 -17.00 12.87
C LEU A 179 10.68 -18.24 12.06
N GLN A 180 11.37 -18.51 10.95
CA GLN A 180 11.13 -19.71 10.13
C GLN A 180 11.20 -21.01 10.96
N GLN A 181 12.23 -21.16 11.79
CA GLN A 181 12.37 -22.31 12.69
C GLN A 181 11.23 -22.42 13.72
N LYS A 182 10.73 -21.29 14.23
CA LYS A 182 9.62 -21.27 15.21
C LYS A 182 8.26 -21.54 14.57
N MET A 183 8.11 -21.21 13.29
CA MET A 183 6.90 -21.47 12.50
C MET A 183 6.82 -22.93 12.03
N ALA A 184 7.95 -23.63 11.94
CA ALA A 184 7.98 -25.04 11.57
C ALA A 184 7.09 -25.87 12.53
N GLY A 185 5.96 -26.37 12.00
CA GLY A 185 5.03 -27.23 12.74
C GLY A 185 4.08 -26.50 13.70
N ARG A 186 3.94 -25.17 13.63
CA ARG A 186 2.99 -24.41 14.47
C ARG A 186 2.12 -23.45 13.64
N PRO A 187 0.82 -23.31 13.94
CA PRO A 187 -0.01 -22.30 13.30
C PRO A 187 0.52 -20.92 13.65
N PHE A 188 0.78 -20.11 12.62
CA PHE A 188 1.24 -18.73 12.74
C PHE A 188 0.15 -17.82 12.19
N LEU A 189 -0.38 -16.92 13.04
CA LEU A 189 -1.38 -15.94 12.63
C LEU A 189 -0.69 -14.84 11.82
N THR A 190 -0.80 -14.92 10.50
CA THR A 190 -0.49 -13.80 9.62
C THR A 190 -1.80 -13.09 9.31
N THR A 191 -1.82 -11.76 9.44
CA THR A 191 -2.98 -10.93 9.09
C THR A 191 -3.28 -10.93 7.60
N GLU A 192 -2.33 -11.41 6.78
CA GLU A 192 -2.50 -11.59 5.35
C GLU A 192 -2.34 -13.06 5.00
N GLN A 193 -3.28 -13.61 4.23
CA GLN A 193 -3.07 -14.88 3.53
C GLN A 193 -2.03 -14.61 2.44
N PHE A 194 -0.77 -14.94 2.74
CA PHE A 194 0.29 -14.96 1.75
C PHE A 194 -0.02 -16.07 0.74
N GLY A 195 -0.63 -15.72 -0.39
CA GLY A 195 -0.64 -16.59 -1.55
C GLY A 195 0.80 -16.92 -1.96
N PRO A 196 1.07 -18.08 -2.57
CA PRO A 196 2.41 -18.42 -3.03
C PRO A 196 2.90 -17.32 -3.97
N SER A 197 3.89 -16.54 -3.52
CA SER A 197 4.56 -15.57 -4.38
C SER A 197 5.34 -16.38 -5.42
N SER A 198 5.01 -16.20 -6.69
CA SER A 198 5.80 -16.71 -7.82
C SER A 198 7.16 -15.99 -7.97
N VAL A 199 7.48 -15.08 -7.04
CA VAL A 199 8.71 -14.29 -7.04
C VAL A 199 9.87 -15.18 -6.60
N ARG A 200 10.56 -15.78 -7.59
CA ARG A 200 11.86 -16.40 -7.37
C ARG A 200 12.87 -15.32 -7.00
N PRO A 201 13.61 -15.43 -5.88
CA PRO A 201 14.71 -14.51 -5.61
C PRO A 201 15.75 -14.63 -6.73
N VAL A 202 16.24 -13.50 -7.21
CA VAL A 202 17.36 -13.45 -8.16
C VAL A 202 18.57 -14.06 -7.47
N SER A 203 19.07 -15.18 -8.01
CA SER A 203 20.34 -15.75 -7.59
C SER A 203 21.47 -14.83 -8.05
N HIS A 204 22.05 -14.06 -7.13
CA HIS A 204 23.29 -13.35 -7.42
C HIS A 204 24.45 -14.34 -7.26
N THR A 205 24.92 -14.88 -8.38
CA THR A 205 26.23 -15.54 -8.42
C THR A 205 27.28 -14.44 -8.39
N VAL A 206 27.99 -14.31 -7.28
CA VAL A 206 29.17 -13.43 -7.21
C VAL A 206 30.23 -14.07 -8.11
N ILE A 207 30.49 -13.47 -9.25
CA ILE A 207 31.65 -13.82 -10.08
C ILE A 207 32.84 -13.16 -9.41
N GLU A 208 33.59 -13.95 -8.64
CA GLU A 208 34.93 -13.55 -8.18
C GLU A 208 35.84 -13.51 -9.42
N HIS A 209 36.31 -12.32 -9.78
CA HIS A 209 37.41 -12.17 -10.71
C HIS A 209 38.71 -12.34 -9.90
N GLU A 210 39.47 -13.39 -10.22
CA GLU A 210 40.88 -13.57 -9.82
C GLU A 210 41.78 -12.46 -10.39
#